data_AF-A0A354W9C4-F1
#
_entry.id   AF-A0A354W9C4-F1
#
_cell.length_a   1.000
_cell.length_b   1.000
_cell.length_c   1.000
_cell.angle_alpha   90.00
_cell.angle_beta   90.00
_cell.angle_gamma   90.00
#
_symmetry.space_group_name_H-M   'P 1'
#
loop_
_entity.id
_entity.type
_entity.pdbx_description
1 polymer ?
#
loop_
_entity_poly.entity_id
_entity_poly.type
_entity_poly.pdbx_seq_one_letter_code
_entity_poly.pdbx_strand_id
1 'polypeptide(L)'
;MSQQIYPLNISIHPQLEKSLGYHSNHRWVAWYWEPDIEEAFFTDGQNLGTTSALSWQILLQHPNISSSLQQYFPDNDQQYWLLLDRKTRNLYVGEGKLIQNLLEQPDSLNLLACLETQNQGLSNIKYQWNQIINSSLLLNLLKWIPLTVGVGFVTILGLKTVSYLIPKVEQQLRVTPPSQPIVAEAQTCGVGGSDDFNHYIIKTSQSKELHLIGVYEANPNHNGNAHASGTVSVNINRQNQPIILALSSYEPITWKLDIKPGVIIEKIILNGYYDQNIIGVSGIPIQEYSQEGTHQTLGNFPYQWNSVSSTLINQLQQQTGLKITSFQGCYRGTDFKID
;
A
#
# COMPACT_ATOMS: atom_id res chain seq x y z
N MET A 1 -14.88 -1.68 -17.14
CA MET A 1 -15.97 -0.78 -16.70
C MET A 1 -15.33 0.38 -15.96
N SER A 2 -15.85 1.60 -16.09
CA SER A 2 -15.19 2.83 -15.63
C SER A 2 -15.13 2.90 -14.10
N GLN A 3 -13.93 2.99 -13.53
CA GLN A 3 -13.67 3.24 -12.11
C GLN A 3 -14.23 4.63 -11.75
N GLN A 4 -15.30 4.69 -10.95
CA GLN A 4 -15.96 5.94 -10.58
C GLN A 4 -16.03 6.08 -9.07
N ILE A 5 -15.61 7.26 -8.57
CA ILE A 5 -15.90 7.74 -7.23
C ILE A 5 -17.09 8.69 -7.32
N TYR A 6 -18.04 8.53 -6.39
CA TYR A 6 -19.30 9.25 -6.39
C TYR A 6 -19.43 10.06 -5.09
N PRO A 7 -19.65 11.38 -5.17
CA PRO A 7 -19.98 12.16 -3.98
C PRO A 7 -21.37 11.77 -3.47
N LEU A 8 -21.48 11.63 -2.16
CA LEU A 8 -22.72 11.36 -1.47
C LEU A 8 -23.27 12.69 -0.92
N ASN A 9 -24.48 13.06 -1.34
CA ASN A 9 -25.14 14.27 -0.86
C ASN A 9 -25.77 14.04 0.53
N ILE A 10 -24.91 13.84 1.53
CA ILE A 10 -25.29 13.50 2.90
C ILE A 10 -24.59 14.49 3.84
N SER A 11 -25.35 15.06 4.78
CA SER A 11 -24.77 15.90 5.83
C SER A 11 -24.09 15.04 6.90
N ILE A 12 -22.77 15.07 6.96
CA ILE A 12 -21.98 14.26 7.90
C ILE A 12 -21.73 15.01 9.21
N HIS A 13 -22.10 14.39 10.33
CA HIS A 13 -21.81 14.93 11.67
C HIS A 13 -20.30 15.01 11.93
N PRO A 14 -19.75 16.07 12.55
CA PRO A 14 -18.30 16.25 12.78
C PRO A 14 -17.61 15.18 13.63
N GLN A 15 -18.37 14.32 14.30
CA GLN A 15 -17.84 13.22 15.12
C GLN A 15 -17.96 11.85 14.46
N LEU A 16 -18.46 11.76 13.22
CA LEU A 16 -18.67 10.48 12.52
C LEU A 16 -17.40 9.62 12.58
N GLU A 17 -16.25 10.20 12.25
CA GLU A 17 -15.00 9.46 12.21
C GLU A 17 -14.62 8.86 13.57
N LYS A 18 -14.89 9.57 14.67
CA LYS A 18 -14.62 9.10 16.03
C LYS A 18 -15.59 7.99 16.45
N SER A 19 -16.86 8.09 16.07
CA SER A 19 -17.84 7.02 16.33
C SER A 19 -17.53 5.72 15.58
N LEU A 20 -16.77 5.82 14.49
CA LEU A 20 -16.26 4.68 13.73
C LEU A 20 -14.82 4.28 14.16
N GLY A 21 -14.32 4.80 15.28
CA GLY A 21 -13.03 4.39 15.86
C GLY A 21 -11.80 5.11 15.30
N TYR A 22 -11.96 6.07 14.39
CA TYR A 22 -10.84 6.84 13.84
C TYR A 22 -10.53 8.09 14.68
N HIS A 23 -9.28 8.19 15.16
CA HIS A 23 -8.84 9.25 16.08
C HIS A 23 -7.69 10.11 15.56
N SER A 24 -7.14 9.82 14.38
CA SER A 24 -6.02 10.59 13.81
C SER A 24 -6.47 11.96 13.25
N ASN A 25 -5.50 12.80 12.90
CA ASN A 25 -5.70 14.16 12.41
C ASN A 25 -5.55 14.31 10.88
N HIS A 26 -5.36 13.21 10.13
CA HIS A 26 -5.30 13.30 8.68
C HIS A 26 -6.65 13.72 8.09
N ARG A 27 -6.57 14.48 6.99
CA ARG A 27 -7.74 15.06 6.31
C ARG A 27 -8.65 13.99 5.72
N TRP A 28 -8.07 12.95 5.15
CA TRP A 28 -8.80 11.90 4.43
C TRP A 28 -8.77 10.62 5.24
N VAL A 29 -9.88 9.91 5.25
CA VAL A 29 -10.01 8.59 5.88
C VAL A 29 -11.10 7.83 5.15
N ALA A 30 -10.87 6.54 4.93
CA ALA A 30 -11.83 5.63 4.35
C ALA A 30 -12.23 4.54 5.32
N TRP A 31 -13.41 3.97 5.09
CA TRP A 31 -13.92 2.79 5.77
C TRP A 31 -14.41 1.76 4.77
N TYR A 32 -14.26 0.50 5.12
CA TYR A 32 -14.72 -0.62 4.33
C TYR A 32 -15.07 -1.80 5.21
N TRP A 33 -15.86 -2.72 4.66
CA TRP A 33 -16.14 -4.00 5.29
C TRP A 33 -15.26 -5.08 4.69
N GLU A 34 -14.65 -5.91 5.54
CA GLU A 34 -13.95 -7.12 5.14
C GLU A 34 -14.85 -8.32 5.44
N PRO A 35 -15.55 -8.89 4.44
CA PRO A 35 -16.50 -9.98 4.67
C PRO A 35 -15.84 -11.26 5.18
N ASP A 36 -14.58 -11.52 4.80
CA ASP A 36 -13.90 -12.78 5.14
C ASP A 36 -13.59 -12.90 6.64
N ILE A 37 -13.50 -11.76 7.34
CA ILE A 37 -13.35 -11.72 8.81
C ILE A 37 -14.49 -10.98 9.51
N GLU A 38 -15.57 -10.70 8.77
CA GLU A 38 -16.76 -9.99 9.23
C GLU A 38 -16.46 -8.73 10.06
N GLU A 39 -15.45 -7.96 9.64
CA GLU A 39 -14.96 -6.81 10.40
C GLU A 39 -14.87 -5.56 9.53
N ALA A 40 -15.26 -4.42 10.10
CA ALA A 40 -15.10 -3.13 9.46
C ALA A 40 -13.72 -2.56 9.75
N PHE A 41 -13.08 -1.97 8.75
CA PHE A 41 -11.78 -1.34 8.86
C PHE A 41 -11.85 0.14 8.52
N PHE A 42 -10.87 0.89 9.00
CA PHE A 42 -10.59 2.23 8.54
C PHE A 42 -9.14 2.38 8.10
N THR A 43 -8.90 3.23 7.12
CA THR A 43 -7.55 3.62 6.69
C THR A 43 -7.47 5.09 6.28
N ASP A 44 -6.40 5.78 6.65
CA ASP A 44 -6.08 7.14 6.14
C ASP A 44 -4.90 7.14 5.15
N GLY A 45 -4.51 5.96 4.66
CA GLY A 45 -3.33 5.72 3.83
C GLY A 45 -2.03 5.53 4.61
N GLN A 46 -2.01 5.86 5.91
CA GLN A 46 -0.84 5.65 6.80
C GLN A 46 -1.17 4.79 8.02
N ASN A 47 -2.38 4.94 8.55
CA ASN A 47 -2.89 4.24 9.71
C ASN A 47 -4.03 3.32 9.27
N LEU A 48 -3.96 2.06 9.71
CA LEU A 48 -5.03 1.07 9.58
C LEU A 48 -5.53 0.74 10.99
N GLY A 49 -6.84 0.55 11.13
CA GLY A 49 -7.42 0.06 12.36
C GLY A 49 -8.81 -0.52 12.14
N THR A 50 -9.41 -1.03 13.21
CA THR A 50 -10.72 -1.66 13.15
C THR A 50 -11.81 -0.70 13.62
N THR A 51 -12.98 -0.85 13.01
CA THR A 51 -14.22 -0.19 13.38
C THR A 51 -15.13 -1.24 13.99
N SER A 52 -15.79 -0.91 15.10
CA SER A 52 -16.78 -1.81 15.70
C SER A 52 -17.83 -2.22 14.66
N ALA A 53 -18.07 -3.52 14.51
CA ALA A 53 -19.10 -4.06 13.62
C ALA A 53 -20.48 -3.44 13.92
N LEU A 54 -20.79 -3.16 15.19
CA LEU A 54 -22.02 -2.47 15.58
C LEU A 54 -22.05 -1.02 15.09
N SER A 55 -20.96 -0.27 15.23
CA SER A 55 -20.88 1.10 14.71
C SER A 55 -21.05 1.15 13.19
N TRP A 56 -20.46 0.17 12.48
CA TRP A 56 -20.61 0.02 11.04
C TRP A 56 -22.06 -0.28 10.64
N GLN A 57 -22.71 -1.24 11.30
CA GLN A 57 -24.11 -1.55 11.04
C GLN A 57 -25.04 -0.36 11.34
N ILE A 58 -24.81 0.37 12.44
CA ILE A 58 -25.56 1.58 12.77
C ILE A 58 -25.43 2.62 11.67
N LEU A 59 -24.23 2.82 11.10
CA LEU A 59 -24.01 3.74 9.98
C LEU A 59 -24.83 3.35 8.75
N LEU A 60 -24.75 2.08 8.33
CA LEU A 60 -25.45 1.58 7.15
C LEU A 60 -26.97 1.61 7.29
N GLN A 61 -27.48 1.43 8.52
CA GLN A 61 -28.92 1.45 8.81
C GLN A 61 -29.45 2.84 9.20
N HIS A 62 -28.58 3.85 9.34
CA HIS A 62 -29.00 5.16 9.82
C HIS A 62 -29.99 5.83 8.84
N PRO A 63 -31.16 6.33 9.29
CA PRO A 63 -32.23 6.80 8.40
C PRO A 63 -31.84 7.89 7.38
N ASN A 64 -30.89 8.75 7.74
CA ASN A 64 -30.41 9.83 6.86
C ASN A 64 -29.32 9.39 5.87
N ILE A 65 -28.83 8.15 5.97
CA ILE A 65 -27.64 7.66 5.27
C ILE A 65 -27.99 6.43 4.44
N SER A 66 -28.79 5.52 4.99
CA SER A 66 -29.10 4.20 4.44
C SER A 66 -29.60 4.26 3.00
N SER A 67 -30.51 5.18 2.67
CA SER A 67 -31.04 5.34 1.30
C SER A 67 -29.97 5.67 0.25
N SER A 68 -28.90 6.37 0.65
CA SER A 68 -27.80 6.72 -0.24
C SER A 68 -26.74 5.63 -0.34
N LEU A 69 -26.62 4.79 0.69
CA LEU A 69 -25.61 3.73 0.79
C LEU A 69 -26.09 2.34 0.36
N GLN A 70 -27.41 2.07 0.42
CA GLN A 70 -27.97 0.73 0.20
C GLN A 70 -27.61 0.12 -1.16
N GLN A 71 -27.45 0.94 -2.20
CA GLN A 71 -27.04 0.48 -3.53
C GLN A 71 -25.57 0.02 -3.61
N TYR A 72 -24.73 0.48 -2.67
CA TYR A 72 -23.29 0.20 -2.64
C TYR A 72 -22.92 -0.85 -1.59
N PHE A 73 -23.74 -0.97 -0.54
CA PHE A 73 -23.55 -1.92 0.56
C PHE A 73 -24.80 -2.78 0.79
N PRO A 74 -25.30 -3.53 -0.22
CA PRO A 74 -26.49 -4.36 -0.05
C PRO A 74 -26.25 -5.56 0.88
N ASP A 75 -25.07 -6.18 0.80
CA ASP A 75 -24.69 -7.39 1.54
C ASP A 75 -23.21 -7.36 2.00
N ASN A 76 -22.69 -6.18 2.36
CA ASN A 76 -21.29 -6.03 2.78
C ASN A 76 -20.26 -6.49 1.72
N ASP A 77 -20.60 -6.28 0.45
CA ASP A 77 -19.78 -6.66 -0.71
C ASP A 77 -18.46 -5.86 -0.79
N GLN A 78 -17.38 -6.51 -1.21
CA GLN A 78 -15.99 -6.01 -1.15
C GLN A 78 -15.72 -4.81 -2.07
N GLN A 79 -16.69 -4.47 -2.93
CA GLN A 79 -16.43 -3.59 -4.07
C GLN A 79 -16.27 -2.13 -3.67
N TYR A 80 -16.98 -1.63 -2.65
CA TYR A 80 -17.08 -0.20 -2.37
C TYR A 80 -16.55 0.20 -0.99
N TRP A 81 -15.83 1.32 -0.95
CA TRP A 81 -15.36 1.95 0.29
C TRP A 81 -16.04 3.30 0.45
N LEU A 82 -16.19 3.73 1.70
CA LEU A 82 -16.57 5.10 2.05
C LEU A 82 -15.30 5.93 2.20
N LEU A 83 -15.23 7.12 1.62
CA LEU A 83 -14.12 8.06 1.79
C LEU A 83 -14.68 9.38 2.36
N LEU A 84 -14.04 9.94 3.39
CA LEU A 84 -14.43 11.21 4.00
C LEU A 84 -13.33 12.25 3.84
N ASP A 85 -13.69 13.41 3.27
CA ASP A 85 -12.91 14.64 3.44
C ASP A 85 -13.30 15.28 4.78
N ARG A 86 -12.46 15.16 5.80
CA ARG A 86 -12.77 15.73 7.11
C ARG A 86 -12.73 17.26 7.14
N LYS A 87 -12.11 17.90 6.15
CA LYS A 87 -12.03 19.37 6.06
C LYS A 87 -13.31 19.96 5.47
N THR A 88 -13.79 19.41 4.36
CA THR A 88 -15.02 19.88 3.69
C THR A 88 -16.28 19.16 4.17
N ARG A 89 -16.12 18.04 4.89
CA ARG A 89 -17.18 17.13 5.36
C ARG A 89 -17.95 16.43 4.25
N ASN A 90 -17.36 16.34 3.07
CA ASN A 90 -17.92 15.59 1.95
C ASN A 90 -17.61 14.09 2.12
N LEU A 91 -18.63 13.26 1.92
CA LEU A 91 -18.51 11.81 1.91
C LEU A 91 -18.60 11.32 0.47
N TYR A 92 -17.82 10.31 0.14
CA TYR A 92 -17.79 9.69 -1.17
C TYR A 92 -17.92 8.19 -1.02
N VAL A 93 -18.36 7.55 -2.09
CA VAL A 93 -18.30 6.11 -2.26
C VAL A 93 -17.59 5.80 -3.58
N GLY A 94 -16.75 4.78 -3.59
CA GLY A 94 -15.99 4.42 -4.77
C GLY A 94 -15.41 3.03 -4.64
N GLU A 95 -14.89 2.50 -5.74
CA GLU A 95 -14.25 1.20 -5.71
C GLU A 95 -13.08 1.19 -4.72
N GLY A 96 -12.96 0.13 -3.90
CA GLY A 96 -11.95 0.07 -2.84
C GLY A 96 -10.53 0.30 -3.34
N LYS A 97 -10.17 -0.34 -4.46
CA LYS A 97 -8.87 -0.14 -5.13
C LYS A 97 -8.63 1.30 -5.56
N LEU A 98 -9.66 2.00 -6.06
CA LEU A 98 -9.55 3.40 -6.45
C LEU A 98 -9.35 4.30 -5.22
N ILE A 99 -10.12 4.08 -4.16
CA ILE A 99 -10.02 4.87 -2.91
C ILE A 99 -8.67 4.65 -2.24
N GLN A 100 -8.17 3.42 -2.18
CA GLN A 100 -6.85 3.11 -1.66
C GLN A 100 -5.76 3.86 -2.44
N ASN A 101 -5.79 3.80 -3.78
CA ASN A 101 -4.84 4.54 -4.62
C ASN A 101 -4.89 6.07 -4.38
N LEU A 102 -6.08 6.63 -4.15
CA LEU A 102 -6.23 8.04 -3.83
C LEU A 102 -5.61 8.40 -2.48
N LEU A 103 -5.81 7.57 -1.45
CA LEU A 103 -5.22 7.78 -0.11
C LEU A 103 -3.69 7.73 -0.13
N GLU A 104 -3.11 6.93 -1.02
CA GLU A 104 -1.66 6.87 -1.23
C GLU A 104 -1.11 8.07 -2.02
N GLN A 105 -1.97 8.89 -2.65
CA GLN A 105 -1.61 10.02 -3.50
C GLN A 105 -2.23 11.35 -3.03
N PRO A 106 -1.53 12.12 -2.16
CA PRO A 106 -2.05 13.36 -1.61
C PRO A 106 -2.50 14.40 -2.65
N ASP A 107 -1.81 14.47 -3.80
CA ASP A 107 -2.11 15.42 -4.88
C ASP A 107 -3.45 15.13 -5.58
N SER A 108 -3.77 13.85 -5.80
CA SER A 108 -5.04 13.42 -6.41
C SER A 108 -6.25 13.78 -5.55
N LEU A 109 -6.11 13.65 -4.23
CA LEU A 109 -7.14 14.06 -3.26
C LEU A 109 -7.31 15.57 -3.17
N ASN A 110 -6.23 16.34 -3.36
CA ASN A 110 -6.32 17.79 -3.45
C ASN A 110 -7.06 18.24 -4.72
N LEU A 111 -6.86 17.55 -5.85
CA LEU A 111 -7.62 17.80 -7.08
C LEU A 111 -9.11 17.48 -6.91
N LEU A 112 -9.45 16.36 -6.26
CA LEU A 112 -10.84 16.00 -5.94
C LEU A 112 -11.53 17.13 -5.15
N ALA A 113 -10.86 17.65 -4.11
CA ALA A 113 -11.41 18.75 -3.32
C ALA A 113 -11.52 20.08 -4.09
N CYS A 114 -10.54 20.38 -4.96
CA CYS A 114 -10.55 21.59 -5.78
C CYS A 114 -11.71 21.60 -6.78
N LEU A 115 -11.98 20.47 -7.43
CA LEU A 115 -13.04 20.33 -8.43
C LEU A 115 -14.44 20.54 -7.81
N GLU A 116 -14.65 20.09 -6.58
CA GLU A 116 -15.92 20.33 -5.88
C GLU A 116 -16.10 21.79 -5.45
N THR A 117 -15.00 22.43 -5.02
CA THR A 117 -15.03 23.85 -4.65
C THR A 117 -15.40 24.73 -5.86
N GLN A 118 -15.04 24.32 -7.08
CA GLN A 118 -15.40 25.01 -8.32
C GLN A 118 -16.81 24.65 -8.84
N ASN A 119 -17.34 23.46 -8.54
CA ASN A 119 -18.65 23.00 -9.01
C ASN A 119 -19.85 23.63 -8.29
N GLN A 120 -19.66 24.47 -7.28
CA GLN A 120 -20.76 25.28 -6.71
C GLN A 120 -21.21 26.45 -7.62
N GLY A 121 -20.59 26.64 -8.79
CA GLY A 121 -20.93 27.70 -9.75
C GLY A 121 -21.33 27.24 -11.16
N LEU A 122 -21.29 25.94 -11.49
CA LEU A 122 -21.59 25.45 -12.84
C LEU A 122 -22.37 24.14 -12.77
N SER A 123 -23.68 24.22 -12.98
CA SER A 123 -24.49 23.04 -13.26
C SER A 123 -24.12 22.49 -14.64
N ASN A 124 -23.85 21.17 -14.70
CA ASN A 124 -23.53 20.37 -15.89
C ASN A 124 -22.08 20.43 -16.40
N ILE A 125 -21.17 19.72 -15.74
CA ILE A 125 -19.97 19.17 -16.41
C ILE A 125 -19.85 17.68 -16.08
N LYS A 126 -20.55 16.87 -16.88
CA LYS A 126 -20.37 15.43 -16.99
C LYS A 126 -19.30 15.20 -18.06
N TYR A 127 -18.01 15.33 -17.68
CA TYR A 127 -16.90 15.07 -18.61
C TYR A 127 -15.85 14.13 -18.02
N GLN A 128 -15.80 12.96 -18.66
CA GLN A 128 -14.70 12.01 -18.86
C GLN A 128 -13.39 12.25 -18.09
N TRP A 129 -13.21 11.45 -17.03
CA TRP A 129 -11.97 11.30 -16.26
C TRP A 129 -10.85 10.52 -16.97
N ASN A 130 -11.10 9.94 -18.15
CA ASN A 130 -10.15 9.02 -18.80
C ASN A 130 -8.97 9.70 -19.53
N GLN A 131 -8.89 11.04 -19.57
CA GLN A 131 -7.80 11.74 -20.28
C GLN A 131 -6.79 12.42 -19.36
N ILE A 132 -7.13 12.70 -18.09
CA ILE A 132 -6.26 13.49 -17.20
C ILE A 132 -5.28 12.61 -16.41
N ILE A 133 -5.61 11.33 -16.19
CA ILE A 133 -4.75 10.40 -15.42
C ILE A 133 -3.73 9.66 -16.31
N ASN A 134 -3.90 9.70 -17.64
CA ASN A 134 -3.02 8.99 -18.60
C ASN A 134 -2.03 9.89 -19.35
N SER A 135 -1.86 11.16 -18.96
CA SER A 135 -0.85 12.03 -19.56
C SER A 135 0.42 12.10 -18.70
N SER A 136 1.44 11.34 -19.10
CA SER A 136 2.82 11.49 -18.60
C SER A 136 3.48 12.83 -18.99
N LEU A 137 2.71 13.77 -19.54
CA LEU A 137 3.17 15.08 -20.02
C LEU A 137 2.77 16.25 -19.10
N LEU A 138 1.80 16.10 -18.19
CA LEU A 138 1.33 17.21 -17.35
C LEU A 138 2.06 17.36 -15.99
N LEU A 139 2.91 16.40 -15.61
CA LEU A 139 3.73 16.50 -14.38
C LEU A 139 5.13 17.08 -14.59
N ASN A 140 5.57 17.31 -15.85
CA ASN A 140 6.89 17.89 -16.14
C ASN A 140 6.87 19.40 -16.44
N LEU A 141 5.70 20.04 -16.47
CA LEU A 141 5.57 21.47 -16.81
C LEU A 141 5.45 22.42 -15.61
N LEU A 142 5.49 21.91 -14.36
CA LEU A 142 5.42 22.74 -13.15
C LEU A 142 6.72 22.79 -12.32
N LYS A 143 7.84 22.32 -12.87
CA LYS A 143 9.18 22.51 -12.24
C LYS A 143 9.89 23.81 -12.61
N TRP A 144 9.29 24.68 -13.44
CA TRP A 144 9.92 25.93 -13.86
C TRP A 144 8.92 27.10 -13.85
N ILE A 145 8.50 27.53 -12.64
CA ILE A 145 8.02 28.89 -12.42
C ILE A 145 8.63 29.39 -11.10
N PRO A 146 9.52 30.40 -11.11
CA PRO A 146 9.96 31.05 -9.89
C PRO A 146 8.85 32.02 -9.47
N LEU A 147 7.97 31.62 -8.55
CA LEU A 147 7.05 32.57 -7.92
C LEU A 147 7.80 33.34 -6.82
N THR A 148 8.45 34.42 -7.26
CA THR A 148 8.67 35.61 -6.45
C THR A 148 7.33 36.27 -6.07
N VAL A 149 7.34 36.97 -4.93
CA VAL A 149 6.26 37.78 -4.29
C VAL A 149 5.50 36.98 -3.22
N GLY A 150 5.48 37.34 -1.95
CA GLY A 150 6.02 38.50 -1.25
C GLY A 150 5.37 38.57 0.13
N VAL A 151 6.14 38.33 1.19
CA VAL A 151 5.75 38.73 2.55
C VAL A 151 6.52 40.00 2.86
N GLY A 152 5.88 41.14 2.63
CA GLY A 152 6.31 42.39 3.24
C GLY A 152 5.87 42.41 4.70
N PHE A 153 6.79 42.70 5.62
CA PHE A 153 6.71 43.80 6.60
C PHE A 153 8.05 43.80 7.38
N VAL A 154 8.97 44.74 7.06
CA VAL A 154 9.35 45.93 7.88
C VAL A 154 10.36 45.59 9.00
N THR A 155 11.47 46.29 9.29
CA THR A 155 12.32 47.31 8.66
C THR A 155 13.62 47.42 9.48
N ILE A 156 14.76 47.57 8.79
CA ILE A 156 15.92 48.47 9.05
C ILE A 156 16.84 48.25 10.28
N LEU A 157 18.15 48.33 9.94
CA LEU A 157 19.37 48.67 10.70
C LEU A 157 20.25 47.42 10.88
N GLY A 158 21.39 47.23 10.23
CA GLY A 158 22.42 48.17 9.81
C GLY A 158 23.77 47.54 10.19
N LEU A 159 24.79 47.78 9.37
CA LEU A 159 26.23 47.50 9.56
C LEU A 159 26.81 46.18 9.04
N LYS A 160 27.78 46.41 8.14
CA LYS A 160 28.75 45.55 7.49
C LYS A 160 29.71 44.88 8.48
N THR A 161 30.47 43.91 7.95
CA THR A 161 31.51 43.05 8.58
C THR A 161 30.90 41.79 9.19
N VAL A 162 31.08 40.58 8.61
CA VAL A 162 32.34 39.87 8.42
C VAL A 162 32.26 39.00 7.15
N SER A 163 32.94 39.41 6.07
CA SER A 163 33.36 38.52 4.97
C SER A 163 34.77 38.04 5.27
N TYR A 164 34.89 37.05 6.15
CA TYR A 164 36.08 36.21 6.29
C TYR A 164 35.66 35.08 7.23
N LEU A 165 35.39 33.89 6.69
CA LEU A 165 35.33 32.56 7.33
C LEU A 165 34.37 31.59 6.60
N ILE A 166 34.43 31.51 5.27
CA ILE A 166 34.07 30.26 4.58
C ILE A 166 35.05 30.04 3.42
N PRO A 167 36.27 29.57 3.71
CA PRO A 167 36.85 28.57 2.84
C PRO A 167 37.48 27.45 3.69
N LYS A 168 36.62 26.56 4.20
CA LYS A 168 37.03 25.25 4.73
C LYS A 168 35.88 24.25 4.89
N VAL A 169 34.63 24.70 4.78
CA VAL A 169 33.43 23.83 4.87
C VAL A 169 33.05 23.22 3.51
N GLU A 170 33.39 23.84 2.38
CA GLU A 170 33.07 23.31 1.04
C GLU A 170 33.94 22.12 0.59
N GLN A 171 35.09 21.87 1.23
CA GLN A 171 35.92 20.69 0.92
C GLN A 171 35.61 19.46 1.80
N GLN A 172 34.83 19.61 2.88
CA GLN A 172 34.41 18.49 3.73
C GLN A 172 33.00 17.95 3.41
N LEU A 173 32.29 18.57 2.46
CA LEU A 173 30.95 18.14 2.01
C LEU A 173 30.93 17.50 0.62
N ARG A 174 32.08 17.15 0.04
CA ARG A 174 32.13 16.19 -1.09
C ARG A 174 31.91 14.78 -0.55
N VAL A 175 30.69 14.52 -0.09
CA VAL A 175 30.16 13.17 0.00
C VAL A 175 30.14 12.65 -1.43
N THR A 176 30.96 11.65 -1.72
CA THR A 176 30.84 10.89 -2.96
C THR A 176 29.38 10.44 -3.04
N PRO A 177 28.63 10.75 -4.11
CA PRO A 177 27.25 10.29 -4.23
C PRO A 177 27.23 8.79 -3.93
N PRO A 178 26.34 8.29 -3.07
CA PRO A 178 26.17 6.85 -2.96
C PRO A 178 25.97 6.33 -4.38
N SER A 179 26.74 5.30 -4.74
CA SER A 179 26.64 4.57 -6.01
C SER A 179 25.17 4.57 -6.44
N GLN A 180 24.87 5.18 -7.59
CA GLN A 180 23.51 5.21 -8.14
C GLN A 180 22.87 3.83 -7.96
N PRO A 181 21.60 3.74 -7.51
CA PRO A 181 20.92 2.47 -7.46
C PRO A 181 20.98 1.85 -8.85
N ILE A 182 21.49 0.61 -8.91
CA ILE A 182 21.42 -0.20 -10.13
C ILE A 182 19.92 -0.27 -10.42
N VAL A 183 19.51 0.31 -11.54
CA VAL A 183 18.13 0.19 -12.03
C VAL A 183 17.97 -1.29 -12.36
N ALA A 184 17.44 -2.06 -11.41
CA ALA A 184 16.93 -3.39 -11.70
C ALA A 184 15.89 -3.21 -12.81
N GLU A 185 15.99 -4.01 -13.88
CA GLU A 185 15.03 -4.02 -14.99
C GLU A 185 13.61 -3.99 -14.44
N ALA A 186 12.70 -3.26 -15.10
CA ALA A 186 11.32 -3.05 -14.66
C ALA A 186 10.68 -4.33 -14.13
N GLN A 187 10.71 -4.50 -12.80
CA GLN A 187 10.11 -5.64 -12.13
C GLN A 187 8.60 -5.46 -12.20
N THR A 188 7.90 -6.53 -12.58
CA THR A 188 6.45 -6.56 -12.76
C THR A 188 5.89 -7.66 -11.87
N CYS A 189 4.58 -7.74 -11.74
CA CYS A 189 3.91 -8.81 -11.02
C CYS A 189 3.78 -10.12 -11.82
N GLY A 190 4.52 -10.25 -12.93
CA GLY A 190 4.44 -11.37 -13.86
C GLY A 190 3.23 -11.28 -14.79
N VAL A 191 3.15 -12.24 -15.73
CA VAL A 191 2.09 -12.26 -16.75
C VAL A 191 0.75 -12.61 -16.11
N GLY A 192 -0.22 -11.70 -16.21
CA GLY A 192 -1.52 -11.84 -15.55
C GLY A 192 -1.54 -11.33 -14.11
N GLY A 193 -0.41 -10.83 -13.62
CA GLY A 193 -0.33 -10.07 -12.36
C GLY A 193 -0.95 -8.68 -12.46
N SER A 194 -1.01 -8.00 -11.32
CA SER A 194 -1.46 -6.60 -11.22
C SER A 194 -0.34 -5.61 -11.56
N ASP A 195 -0.68 -4.37 -11.89
CA ASP A 195 0.30 -3.32 -12.22
C ASP A 195 0.75 -2.51 -10.97
N ASP A 196 0.93 -3.18 -9.83
CA ASP A 196 1.18 -2.54 -8.52
C ASP A 196 2.42 -3.09 -7.80
N PHE A 197 3.43 -3.51 -8.58
CA PHE A 197 4.67 -4.04 -8.04
C PHE A 197 5.29 -3.10 -7.00
N ASN A 198 5.43 -3.61 -5.78
CA ASN A 198 6.00 -2.92 -4.65
C ASN A 198 7.28 -3.62 -4.20
N HIS A 199 8.34 -2.87 -3.95
CA HIS A 199 9.58 -3.45 -3.46
C HIS A 199 10.27 -2.55 -2.45
N TYR A 200 11.12 -3.18 -1.65
CA TYR A 200 12.00 -2.54 -0.71
C TYR A 200 13.31 -3.32 -0.65
N ILE A 201 14.45 -2.64 -0.64
CA ILE A 201 15.76 -3.27 -0.51
C ILE A 201 16.61 -2.41 0.43
N ILE A 202 17.31 -3.04 1.36
CA ILE A 202 18.35 -2.40 2.15
C ILE A 202 19.67 -3.12 2.02
N LYS A 203 20.76 -2.35 2.05
CA LYS A 203 22.10 -2.91 2.24
C LYS A 203 22.26 -3.24 3.72
N THR A 204 22.57 -4.50 4.01
CA THR A 204 22.86 -4.98 5.35
C THR A 204 24.26 -5.59 5.42
N SER A 205 24.90 -5.52 6.59
CA SER A 205 26.16 -6.20 6.89
C SER A 205 25.94 -7.57 7.56
N GLN A 206 24.70 -8.07 7.57
CA GLN A 206 24.37 -9.40 8.08
C GLN A 206 25.08 -10.48 7.25
N SER A 207 25.37 -11.61 7.89
CA SER A 207 26.00 -12.76 7.21
C SER A 207 25.03 -13.55 6.34
N LYS A 208 23.72 -13.29 6.44
CA LYS A 208 22.62 -13.93 5.69
C LYS A 208 21.60 -12.88 5.28
N GLU A 209 20.87 -13.16 4.21
CA GLU A 209 19.80 -12.28 3.71
C GLU A 209 18.43 -12.86 4.06
N LEU A 210 17.50 -11.99 4.47
CA LEU A 210 16.09 -12.33 4.68
C LEU A 210 15.25 -11.64 3.61
N HIS A 211 14.73 -12.40 2.66
CA HIS A 211 13.88 -11.89 1.60
C HIS A 211 12.42 -12.24 1.87
N LEU A 212 11.55 -11.23 1.89
CA LEU A 212 10.11 -11.40 2.03
C LEU A 212 9.45 -11.20 0.65
N ILE A 213 8.62 -12.14 0.21
CA ILE A 213 7.74 -11.99 -0.95
C ILE A 213 6.30 -12.03 -0.45
N GLY A 214 5.49 -11.06 -0.86
CA GLY A 214 4.12 -10.90 -0.41
C GLY A 214 3.13 -10.75 -1.57
N VAL A 215 2.11 -11.61 -1.64
CA VAL A 215 1.04 -11.48 -2.65
C VAL A 215 -0.32 -11.59 -2.00
N TYR A 216 -1.33 -10.86 -2.47
CA TYR A 216 -2.69 -11.13 -2.02
C TYR A 216 -3.20 -12.41 -2.68
N GLU A 217 -3.06 -12.50 -4.01
CA GLU A 217 -3.53 -13.61 -4.83
C GLU A 217 -2.59 -13.91 -6.02
N ALA A 218 -2.80 -15.05 -6.67
CA ALA A 218 -2.23 -15.36 -8.00
C ALA A 218 -3.29 -15.87 -8.98
N ASN A 219 -4.50 -16.14 -8.50
CA ASN A 219 -5.63 -16.58 -9.32
C ASN A 219 -6.85 -15.70 -9.02
N PRO A 220 -7.35 -14.91 -10.00
CA PRO A 220 -8.51 -14.05 -9.81
C PRO A 220 -9.81 -14.81 -9.58
N ASN A 221 -9.84 -16.12 -9.87
CA ASN A 221 -11.05 -16.92 -9.76
C ASN A 221 -11.18 -17.47 -8.33
N HIS A 222 -11.55 -16.59 -7.42
CA HIS A 222 -11.96 -16.93 -6.07
C HIS A 222 -13.34 -16.32 -5.78
N ASN A 223 -14.14 -16.98 -4.95
CA ASN A 223 -15.39 -16.47 -4.39
C ASN A 223 -15.50 -16.95 -2.94
N GLY A 224 -16.46 -16.43 -2.17
CA GLY A 224 -16.55 -16.71 -0.73
C GLY A 224 -16.71 -18.18 -0.31
N ASN A 225 -16.83 -19.14 -1.24
CA ASN A 225 -16.82 -20.57 -0.94
C ASN A 225 -15.71 -21.37 -1.68
N ALA A 226 -14.92 -20.72 -2.55
CA ALA A 226 -13.96 -21.39 -3.40
C ALA A 226 -12.72 -20.53 -3.62
N HIS A 227 -11.61 -20.97 -3.02
CA HIS A 227 -10.29 -20.35 -3.14
C HIS A 227 -9.39 -21.25 -3.98
N ALA A 228 -9.49 -21.13 -5.32
CA ALA A 228 -8.72 -21.96 -6.21
C ALA A 228 -7.24 -21.52 -6.19
N SER A 229 -6.35 -22.43 -5.78
CA SER A 229 -4.93 -22.10 -5.62
C SER A 229 -4.30 -21.55 -6.90
N GLY A 230 -3.69 -20.37 -6.80
CA GLY A 230 -2.86 -19.79 -7.86
C GLY A 230 -1.41 -20.26 -7.77
N THR A 231 -0.63 -20.10 -8.84
CA THR A 231 0.80 -20.44 -8.84
C THR A 231 1.64 -19.18 -8.95
N VAL A 232 2.63 -19.05 -8.06
CA VAL A 232 3.64 -17.99 -8.11
C VAL A 232 5.01 -18.62 -8.38
N SER A 233 5.68 -18.18 -9.44
CA SER A 233 7.04 -18.60 -9.74
C SER A 233 8.05 -17.64 -9.11
N VAL A 234 9.02 -18.18 -8.36
CA VAL A 234 10.09 -17.38 -7.76
C VAL A 234 11.43 -17.88 -8.29
N ASN A 235 12.11 -17.05 -9.06
CA ASN A 235 13.42 -17.36 -9.62
C ASN A 235 14.51 -16.80 -8.71
N ILE A 236 15.39 -17.65 -8.21
CA ILE A 236 16.40 -17.27 -7.22
C ILE A 236 17.77 -17.48 -7.85
N ASN A 237 18.43 -16.37 -8.18
CA ASN A 237 19.76 -16.32 -8.79
C ASN A 237 20.82 -15.78 -7.82
N ARG A 238 20.40 -15.18 -6.70
CA ARG A 238 21.24 -14.56 -5.68
C ARG A 238 22.24 -15.55 -5.06
N GLN A 239 23.52 -15.30 -5.29
CA GLN A 239 24.64 -16.12 -4.83
C GLN A 239 25.53 -15.39 -3.82
N ASN A 240 26.48 -16.14 -3.23
CA ASN A 240 27.51 -15.67 -2.29
C ASN A 240 27.03 -15.36 -0.87
N GLN A 241 25.73 -15.42 -0.61
CA GLN A 241 25.18 -15.23 0.72
C GLN A 241 24.01 -16.19 0.97
N PRO A 242 23.95 -16.88 2.12
CA PRO A 242 22.82 -17.73 2.45
C PRO A 242 21.52 -16.92 2.61
N ILE A 243 20.42 -17.50 2.13
CA ILE A 243 19.10 -16.87 2.08
C ILE A 243 18.15 -17.58 3.05
N ILE A 244 17.39 -16.78 3.79
CA ILE A 244 16.10 -17.19 4.37
C ILE A 244 15.00 -16.54 3.55
N LEU A 245 14.08 -17.35 3.05
CA LEU A 245 12.97 -16.90 2.22
C LEU A 245 11.68 -16.92 3.04
N ALA A 246 11.04 -15.77 3.18
CA ALA A 246 9.70 -15.65 3.74
C ALA A 246 8.70 -15.41 2.58
N LEU A 247 7.69 -16.25 2.47
CA LEU A 247 6.65 -16.17 1.46
C LEU A 247 5.32 -15.96 2.16
N SER A 248 4.60 -14.90 1.81
CA SER A 248 3.35 -14.55 2.45
C SER A 248 2.24 -14.32 1.45
N SER A 249 1.06 -14.86 1.75
CA SER A 249 -0.14 -14.53 0.99
C SER A 249 -1.43 -14.64 1.75
N TYR A 250 -2.47 -13.98 1.24
CA TYR A 250 -3.82 -14.15 1.73
C TYR A 250 -4.42 -15.42 1.13
N GLU A 251 -4.63 -15.44 -0.19
CA GLU A 251 -5.16 -16.57 -0.94
C GLU A 251 -4.23 -17.81 -0.92
N PRO A 252 -4.74 -19.02 -1.21
CA PRO A 252 -3.91 -20.21 -1.32
C PRO A 252 -2.96 -20.10 -2.51
N ILE A 253 -1.65 -20.20 -2.26
CA ILE A 253 -0.64 -20.12 -3.31
C ILE A 253 0.18 -21.41 -3.35
N THR A 254 0.40 -21.92 -4.56
CA THR A 254 1.48 -22.85 -4.86
C THR A 254 2.72 -22.07 -5.27
N TRP A 255 3.68 -21.96 -4.35
CA TRP A 255 4.97 -21.32 -4.56
C TRP A 255 5.92 -22.26 -5.30
N LYS A 256 6.23 -21.94 -6.56
CA LYS A 256 7.16 -22.69 -7.39
C LYS A 256 8.53 -22.03 -7.38
N LEU A 257 9.48 -22.63 -6.67
CA LEU A 257 10.84 -22.09 -6.60
C LEU A 257 11.72 -22.67 -7.73
N ASP A 258 12.36 -21.80 -8.51
CA ASP A 258 13.48 -22.12 -9.42
C ASP A 258 14.78 -21.60 -8.81
N ILE A 259 15.54 -22.50 -8.18
CA ILE A 259 16.78 -22.18 -7.47
C ILE A 259 17.97 -22.47 -8.38
N LYS A 260 18.74 -21.44 -8.75
CA LYS A 260 19.94 -21.65 -9.58
C LYS A 260 21.04 -22.40 -8.85
N PRO A 261 21.89 -23.15 -9.59
CA PRO A 261 23.06 -23.79 -9.01
C PRO A 261 23.95 -22.78 -8.24
N GLY A 262 24.38 -23.15 -7.04
CA GLY A 262 25.22 -22.31 -6.18
C GLY A 262 24.46 -21.39 -5.23
N VAL A 263 23.14 -21.27 -5.37
CA VAL A 263 22.29 -20.58 -4.39
C VAL A 263 22.12 -21.45 -3.13
N ILE A 264 22.23 -20.84 -1.96
CA ILE A 264 22.05 -21.50 -0.66
C ILE A 264 20.82 -20.93 0.02
N ILE A 265 19.75 -21.72 0.12
CA ILE A 265 18.57 -21.40 0.93
C ILE A 265 18.62 -22.23 2.20
N GLU A 266 18.70 -21.58 3.34
CA GLU A 266 18.78 -22.27 4.64
C GLU A 266 17.42 -22.64 5.21
N LYS A 267 16.41 -21.83 4.90
CA LYS A 267 15.06 -21.97 5.46
C LYS A 267 14.05 -21.24 4.58
N ILE A 268 12.87 -21.83 4.48
CA ILE A 268 11.68 -21.20 3.92
C ILE A 268 10.63 -21.05 5.02
N ILE A 269 10.00 -19.89 5.09
CA ILE A 269 8.92 -19.55 6.02
C ILE A 269 7.68 -19.23 5.18
N LEU A 270 6.60 -19.96 5.38
CA LEU A 270 5.30 -19.69 4.76
C LEU A 270 4.40 -18.98 5.78
N ASN A 271 3.79 -17.86 5.39
CA ASN A 271 2.86 -17.08 6.20
C ASN A 271 1.56 -16.83 5.42
N GLY A 272 0.54 -17.65 5.65
CA GLY A 272 -0.70 -17.69 4.86
C GLY A 272 -1.95 -17.40 5.70
N TYR A 273 -2.98 -16.79 5.09
CA TYR A 273 -4.33 -16.92 5.67
C TYR A 273 -4.84 -18.34 5.35
N TYR A 274 -4.96 -18.65 4.06
CA TYR A 274 -5.22 -20.00 3.59
C TYR A 274 -3.94 -20.84 3.52
N ASP A 275 -4.11 -22.14 3.27
CA ASP A 275 -2.98 -23.06 3.13
C ASP A 275 -2.06 -22.72 1.97
N GLN A 276 -0.76 -22.84 2.23
CA GLN A 276 0.30 -22.51 1.30
C GLN A 276 1.02 -23.77 0.88
N ASN A 277 1.24 -23.96 -0.42
CA ASN A 277 1.98 -25.09 -0.94
C ASN A 277 3.30 -24.64 -1.55
N ILE A 278 4.31 -25.50 -1.51
CA ILE A 278 5.62 -25.20 -2.09
C ILE A 278 6.14 -26.37 -2.91
N ILE A 279 6.62 -26.06 -4.11
CA ILE A 279 7.18 -27.03 -5.06
C ILE A 279 8.51 -26.54 -5.63
N GLY A 280 9.31 -27.47 -6.15
CA GLY A 280 10.64 -27.16 -6.72
C GLY A 280 11.78 -27.17 -5.71
N VAL A 281 11.53 -27.61 -4.47
CA VAL A 281 12.54 -27.72 -3.41
C VAL A 281 12.56 -29.09 -2.75
N SER A 282 13.72 -29.49 -2.24
CA SER A 282 13.92 -30.70 -1.44
C SER A 282 15.07 -30.49 -0.46
N GLY A 283 14.95 -31.04 0.75
CA GLY A 283 15.98 -30.95 1.79
C GLY A 283 16.14 -29.58 2.47
N ILE A 284 15.32 -28.58 2.11
CA ILE A 284 15.29 -27.26 2.74
C ILE A 284 14.25 -27.29 3.87
N PRO A 285 14.60 -26.89 5.11
CA PRO A 285 13.63 -26.74 6.20
C PRO A 285 12.54 -25.72 5.84
N ILE A 286 11.28 -26.13 5.96
CA ILE A 286 10.10 -25.29 5.75
C ILE A 286 9.38 -25.13 7.10
N GLN A 287 9.03 -23.90 7.44
CA GLN A 287 8.17 -23.57 8.58
C GLN A 287 6.89 -22.93 8.07
N GLU A 288 5.75 -23.47 8.45
CA GLU A 288 4.45 -23.03 7.96
C GLU A 288 3.61 -22.39 9.07
N TYR A 289 3.11 -21.20 8.77
CA TYR A 289 2.21 -20.40 9.59
C TYR A 289 1.01 -20.00 8.72
N SER A 290 0.14 -20.96 8.44
CA SER A 290 -1.11 -20.78 7.69
C SER A 290 -2.27 -20.77 8.68
N GLN A 291 -3.10 -19.72 8.66
CA GLN A 291 -4.22 -19.60 9.60
C GLN A 291 -5.23 -20.75 9.45
N GLU A 292 -5.51 -21.19 8.23
CA GLU A 292 -6.43 -22.31 7.94
C GLU A 292 -5.86 -23.67 8.40
N GLY A 293 -4.68 -24.05 7.93
CA GLY A 293 -4.12 -25.39 8.18
C GLY A 293 -3.42 -25.52 9.52
N THR A 294 -2.57 -24.56 9.90
CA THR A 294 -1.77 -24.66 11.13
C THR A 294 -2.37 -23.89 12.31
N HIS A 295 -3.39 -23.05 12.09
CA HIS A 295 -3.97 -22.16 13.10
C HIS A 295 -2.92 -21.23 13.74
N GLN A 296 -1.85 -20.93 13.01
CA GLN A 296 -0.77 -20.05 13.42
C GLN A 296 -0.53 -19.01 12.32
N THR A 297 -0.24 -17.77 12.72
CA THR A 297 0.16 -16.70 11.81
C THR A 297 1.30 -15.89 12.41
N LEU A 298 2.20 -15.36 11.58
CA LEU A 298 3.26 -14.45 12.00
C LEU A 298 2.81 -12.98 12.01
N GLY A 299 1.63 -12.68 11.47
CA GLY A 299 1.10 -11.32 11.37
C GLY A 299 0.07 -11.21 10.25
N ASN A 300 0.06 -10.05 9.59
CA ASN A 300 -0.78 -9.89 8.39
C ASN A 300 -0.13 -10.51 7.14
N PHE A 301 -0.84 -10.44 6.01
CA PHE A 301 -0.44 -11.02 4.72
C PHE A 301 -0.18 -9.92 3.69
N PRO A 302 0.92 -9.16 3.83
CA PRO A 302 1.12 -7.94 3.06
C PRO A 302 1.54 -8.24 1.62
N TYR A 303 1.04 -7.44 0.69
CA TYR A 303 1.54 -7.38 -0.69
C TYR A 303 2.18 -6.03 -1.04
N GLN A 304 2.11 -5.06 -0.12
CA GLN A 304 2.85 -3.79 -0.19
C GLN A 304 3.70 -3.63 1.07
N TRP A 305 4.89 -3.04 0.93
CA TRP A 305 5.84 -2.83 2.02
C TRP A 305 5.29 -1.96 3.16
N ASN A 306 4.58 -0.88 2.82
CA ASN A 306 3.93 -0.01 3.81
C ASN A 306 2.82 -0.72 4.60
N SER A 307 2.26 -1.78 4.05
CA SER A 307 1.24 -2.60 4.69
C SER A 307 1.84 -3.72 5.55
N VAL A 308 3.16 -3.96 5.52
CA VAL A 308 3.80 -4.99 6.36
C VAL A 308 3.67 -4.62 7.84
N SER A 309 2.95 -5.43 8.61
CA SER A 309 2.73 -5.16 10.04
C SER A 309 4.03 -5.25 10.84
N SER A 310 4.11 -4.45 11.90
CA SER A 310 5.20 -4.54 12.88
C SER A 310 5.27 -5.93 13.53
N THR A 311 4.14 -6.61 13.70
CA THR A 311 4.07 -8.00 14.20
C THR A 311 4.81 -8.95 13.29
N LEU A 312 4.56 -8.92 11.97
CA LEU A 312 5.25 -9.77 11.01
C LEU A 312 6.76 -9.50 10.99
N ILE A 313 7.16 -8.22 10.99
CA ILE A 313 8.58 -7.82 11.06
C ILE A 313 9.23 -8.39 12.32
N ASN A 314 8.61 -8.20 13.48
CA ASN A 314 9.16 -8.62 14.77
C ASN A 314 9.25 -10.15 14.87
N GLN A 315 8.24 -10.88 14.41
CA GLN A 315 8.23 -12.34 14.40
C GLN A 315 9.32 -12.91 13.48
N LEU A 316 9.43 -12.39 12.25
CA LEU A 316 10.50 -12.80 11.32
C LEU A 316 11.88 -12.49 11.91
N GLN A 317 12.08 -11.30 12.50
CA GLN A 317 13.33 -10.95 13.16
C GLN A 317 13.63 -11.85 14.36
N GLN A 318 12.64 -12.17 15.19
CA GLN A 318 12.80 -13.04 16.34
C GLN A 318 13.18 -14.46 15.96
N GLN A 319 12.59 -15.00 14.88
CA GLN A 319 12.84 -16.38 14.44
C GLN A 319 14.14 -16.56 13.66
N THR A 320 14.62 -15.50 13.00
CA THR A 320 15.78 -15.56 12.11
C THR A 320 17.02 -14.87 12.67
N GLY A 321 16.84 -13.91 13.58
CA GLY A 321 17.88 -12.97 13.99
C GLY A 321 18.25 -11.96 12.89
N LEU A 322 17.47 -11.87 11.81
CA LEU A 322 17.76 -11.07 10.63
C LEU A 322 16.76 -9.93 10.46
N LYS A 323 17.24 -8.74 10.10
CA LYS A 323 16.38 -7.71 9.51
C LYS A 323 16.03 -8.13 8.08
N ILE A 324 14.82 -7.75 7.63
CA ILE A 324 14.38 -7.96 6.25
C ILE A 324 15.32 -7.22 5.31
N THR A 325 16.01 -7.97 4.45
CA THR A 325 16.95 -7.47 3.45
C THR A 325 16.23 -6.93 2.23
N SER A 326 15.18 -7.63 1.78
CA SER A 326 14.29 -7.11 0.76
C SER A 326 12.84 -7.54 0.97
N PHE A 327 11.94 -6.76 0.39
CA PHE A 327 10.55 -7.11 0.15
C PHE A 327 10.24 -6.97 -1.34
N GLN A 328 9.42 -7.88 -1.88
CA GLN A 328 8.75 -7.72 -3.16
C GLN A 328 7.29 -8.13 -2.98
N GLY A 329 6.36 -7.43 -3.62
CA GLY A 329 4.96 -7.81 -3.55
C GLY A 329 4.07 -7.15 -4.58
N CYS A 330 2.91 -7.77 -4.76
CA CYS A 330 1.89 -7.42 -5.74
C CYS A 330 0.54 -7.88 -5.23
N TYR A 331 -0.53 -7.12 -5.46
CA TYR A 331 -1.86 -7.62 -5.12
C TYR A 331 -2.10 -8.97 -5.80
N ARG A 332 -1.95 -9.01 -7.14
CA ARG A 332 -1.90 -10.26 -7.91
C ARG A 332 -0.49 -10.48 -8.41
N GLY A 333 0.22 -11.43 -7.84
CA GLY A 333 1.58 -11.79 -8.27
C GLY A 333 1.61 -13.15 -8.96
N THR A 334 2.45 -13.31 -9.98
CA THR A 334 2.67 -14.58 -10.69
C THR A 334 4.14 -14.91 -10.87
N ASP A 335 5.02 -13.90 -10.90
CA ASP A 335 6.46 -14.09 -11.06
C ASP A 335 7.27 -13.10 -10.22
N PHE A 336 8.30 -13.59 -9.52
CA PHE A 336 9.26 -12.78 -8.75
C PHE A 336 10.70 -13.26 -8.99
N LYS A 337 11.67 -12.39 -8.69
CA LYS A 337 13.11 -12.68 -8.85
C LYS A 337 13.93 -12.19 -7.67
N ILE A 338 14.88 -13.00 -7.20
CA ILE A 338 15.88 -12.60 -6.20
C ILE A 338 17.27 -12.73 -6.83
N ASP A 339 17.96 -11.60 -7.03
CA ASP A 339 19.21 -11.48 -7.79
C ASP A 339 20.40 -10.97 -6.96
#